data_AF-A0A943HJK1-F1
#
_entry.id   AF-A0A943HJK1-F1
#
_cell.length_a   1.000
_cell.length_b   1.000
_cell.length_c   1.000
_cell.angle_alpha   90.00
_cell.angle_beta   90.00
_cell.angle_gamma   90.00
#
_symmetry.space_group_name_H-M   'P 1'
#
loop_
_entity.id
_entity.type
_entity.pdbx_description
1 polymer ?
#
loop_
_entity_poly.entity_id
_entity_poly.type
_entity_poly.pdbx_seq_one_letter_code
_entity_poly.pdbx_strand_id
1 'polypeptide(L)'
;MPNMDPKKCPMPSQEPNVRNKNFKEVALGYTEEMAVNEAKRCLQCKNHPCRSGCPVEIDIPGFIKHVAEGDFEAAYNVIAQSSALPAVCGRVCPQEHQCEGKCVRGIKGEAVGIGRLERFVADWYRNNVHTKPTAPA
;
A
#
# COMPACT_ATOMS: atom_id res chain seq x y z
N MET A 1 8.27 -17.98 -0.94
CA MET A 1 7.88 -18.16 0.48
C MET A 1 7.64 -16.80 1.10
N PRO A 2 6.63 -16.63 1.97
CA PRO A 2 6.33 -15.33 2.56
C PRO A 2 7.45 -14.85 3.49
N ASN A 3 7.73 -13.55 3.46
CA ASN A 3 8.62 -12.89 4.41
C ASN A 3 7.98 -12.94 5.80
N MET A 4 8.65 -13.60 6.75
CA MET A 4 8.12 -13.82 8.10
C MET A 4 8.53 -12.74 9.11
N ASP A 5 9.20 -11.67 8.70
CA ASP A 5 9.59 -10.56 9.58
C ASP A 5 8.37 -10.01 10.37
N PRO A 6 8.40 -10.05 11.72
CA PRO A 6 7.30 -9.60 12.55
C PRO A 6 7.03 -8.10 12.44
N LYS A 7 7.95 -7.30 11.91
CA LYS A 7 7.82 -5.84 11.76
C LYS A 7 7.59 -5.44 10.30
N LYS A 8 6.87 -4.34 10.09
CA LYS A 8 6.77 -3.70 8.78
C LYS A 8 8.13 -3.19 8.35
N CYS A 9 8.38 -3.23 7.04
CA CYS A 9 9.47 -2.49 6.44
C CYS A 9 9.37 -1.02 6.91
N PRO A 10 10.43 -0.45 7.53
CA PRO A 10 10.35 0.89 8.08
C PRO A 10 10.14 1.90 6.95
N MET A 11 9.23 2.85 7.13
CA MET A 11 9.04 3.91 6.14
C MET A 11 10.09 5.01 6.35
N PRO A 12 10.85 5.40 5.31
CA PRO A 12 11.74 6.55 5.40
C PRO A 12 10.93 7.80 5.73
N SER A 13 11.42 8.60 6.68
CA SER A 13 10.77 9.84 7.07
C SER A 13 11.78 10.96 7.27
N GLN A 14 11.34 12.20 7.09
CA GLN A 14 12.20 13.35 7.37
C GLN A 14 12.62 13.38 8.84
N GLU A 15 13.88 13.75 9.07
CA GLU A 15 14.44 13.96 10.40
C GLU A 15 13.61 14.98 11.21
N PRO A 16 13.38 14.74 12.52
CA PRO A 16 12.54 15.62 13.36
C PRO A 16 12.96 17.10 13.33
N ASN A 17 14.27 17.38 13.39
CA ASN A 17 14.84 18.73 13.39
C ASN A 17 14.82 19.43 12.02
N VAL A 18 14.48 18.69 10.96
CA VAL A 18 14.30 19.22 9.61
C VAL A 18 12.82 19.45 9.33
N ARG A 19 11.96 18.47 9.64
CA ARG A 19 10.51 18.54 9.36
C ARG A 19 9.78 19.58 10.19
N ASN A 20 10.32 19.98 11.34
CA ASN A 20 9.74 21.07 12.14
C ASN A 20 9.96 22.48 11.56
N LYS A 21 10.68 22.62 10.42
CA LYS A 21 10.97 23.89 9.76
C LYS A 21 10.36 24.02 8.36
N ASN A 22 9.53 23.07 7.93
CA ASN A 22 8.96 23.07 6.59
C ASN A 22 7.60 22.37 6.52
N PHE A 23 6.89 22.53 5.40
CA PHE A 23 5.58 21.91 5.12
C PHE A 23 5.66 20.76 4.11
N LYS A 24 6.86 20.22 3.85
CA LYS A 24 7.03 19.07 2.94
C LYS A 24 6.55 17.80 3.62
N GLU A 25 6.17 16.80 2.82
CA GLU A 25 5.66 15.52 3.31
C GLU A 25 6.67 14.81 4.23
N VAL A 26 6.25 14.42 5.43
CA VAL A 26 7.13 13.79 6.42
C VAL A 26 7.48 12.36 6.05
N ALA A 27 6.48 11.59 5.65
CA ALA A 27 6.61 10.20 5.21
C ALA A 27 7.00 10.17 3.74
N LEU A 28 8.19 9.67 3.41
CA LEU A 28 8.76 9.78 2.05
C LEU A 28 8.29 8.67 1.09
N GLY A 29 7.61 7.64 1.61
CA GLY A 29 7.15 6.50 0.82
C GLY A 29 8.23 5.42 0.66
N TYR A 30 7.85 4.31 0.01
CA TYR A 30 8.76 3.20 -0.23
C TYR A 30 9.51 3.34 -1.56
N THR A 31 10.70 2.78 -1.60
CA THR A 31 11.34 2.38 -2.86
C THR A 31 10.70 1.08 -3.37
N GLU A 32 10.97 0.72 -4.64
CA GLU A 32 10.47 -0.53 -5.23
C GLU A 32 10.91 -1.76 -4.41
N GLU A 33 12.19 -1.82 -4.02
CA GLU A 33 12.73 -2.91 -3.20
C GLU A 33 12.02 -3.04 -1.85
N MET A 34 11.75 -1.91 -1.18
CA MET A 34 11.05 -1.88 0.09
C MET A 34 9.58 -2.31 -0.06
N ALA A 35 8.91 -1.86 -1.13
CA ALA A 35 7.55 -2.24 -1.42
C ALA A 35 7.42 -3.74 -1.72
N VAL A 36 8.31 -4.30 -2.54
CA VAL A 36 8.37 -5.74 -2.83
C VAL A 36 8.64 -6.54 -1.54
N ASN A 37 9.58 -6.08 -0.70
CA ASN A 37 9.90 -6.74 0.56
C ASN A 37 8.72 -6.75 1.55
N GLU A 38 8.00 -5.63 1.67
CA GLU A 38 6.80 -5.53 2.50
C GLU A 38 5.64 -6.36 1.93
N ALA A 39 5.43 -6.33 0.61
CA ALA A 39 4.39 -7.11 -0.06
C ALA A 39 4.57 -8.62 0.16
N LYS A 40 5.81 -9.10 0.18
CA LYS A 40 6.14 -10.50 0.49
C LYS A 40 5.74 -10.93 1.91
N ARG A 41 5.44 -10.02 2.83
CA ARG A 41 4.92 -10.37 4.17
C ARG A 41 3.45 -10.80 4.16
N CYS A 42 2.71 -10.50 3.09
CA CYS A 42 1.33 -10.94 2.95
C CYS A 42 1.25 -12.46 2.84
N LEU A 43 0.42 -13.07 3.68
CA LEU A 43 0.24 -14.53 3.74
C LEU A 43 -0.72 -15.07 2.68
N GLN A 44 -1.33 -14.20 1.86
CA GLN A 44 -2.39 -14.57 0.92
C GLN A 44 -3.49 -15.41 1.62
N CYS A 45 -4.01 -14.84 2.73
CA CYS A 45 -4.94 -15.54 3.63
C CYS A 45 -6.24 -15.90 2.91
N LYS A 46 -6.63 -17.18 2.85
CA LYS A 46 -7.85 -17.65 2.15
C LYS A 46 -9.13 -16.81 2.34
N ASN A 47 -9.39 -16.31 3.56
CA ASN A 47 -10.62 -15.58 3.90
C ASN A 47 -10.49 -14.05 3.78
N HIS A 48 -9.33 -13.53 3.39
CA HIS A 48 -9.07 -12.10 3.13
C HIS A 48 -9.69 -11.10 4.13
N PRO A 49 -9.48 -11.23 5.46
CA PRO A 49 -10.13 -10.35 6.44
C PRO A 49 -9.79 -8.86 6.26
N CYS A 50 -8.64 -8.55 5.67
CA CYS A 50 -8.27 -7.18 5.30
C CYS A 50 -9.27 -6.51 4.34
N ARG A 51 -9.90 -7.26 3.42
CA ARG A 51 -10.90 -6.73 2.49
C ARG A 51 -12.15 -6.26 3.23
N SER A 52 -12.63 -7.08 4.18
CA SER A 52 -13.77 -6.72 5.04
C SER A 52 -13.50 -5.50 5.95
N GLY A 53 -12.21 -5.19 6.20
CA GLY A 53 -11.82 -4.01 6.95
C GLY A 53 -11.73 -2.73 6.10
N CYS A 54 -11.77 -2.85 4.77
CA CYS A 54 -11.71 -1.72 3.85
C CYS A 54 -13.15 -1.29 3.47
N PRO A 55 -13.55 -0.02 3.69
CA PRO A 55 -14.92 0.43 3.39
C PRO A 55 -15.35 0.28 1.93
N VAL A 56 -14.39 0.22 1.00
CA VAL A 56 -14.62 0.06 -0.45
C VAL A 56 -14.15 -1.31 -0.96
N GLU A 57 -13.84 -2.24 -0.05
CA GLU A 57 -13.55 -3.65 -0.35
C GLU A 57 -12.46 -3.90 -1.42
N ILE A 58 -11.44 -3.03 -1.49
CA ILE A 58 -10.27 -3.17 -2.39
C ILE A 58 -9.78 -4.61 -2.36
N ASP A 59 -9.42 -5.17 -3.52
CA ASP A 59 -8.78 -6.48 -3.60
C ASP A 59 -7.32 -6.45 -3.12
N ILE A 60 -7.16 -6.29 -1.80
CA ILE A 60 -5.88 -6.14 -1.11
C ILE A 60 -4.91 -7.30 -1.41
N PRO A 61 -5.32 -8.58 -1.30
CA PRO A 61 -4.43 -9.70 -1.64
C PRO A 61 -3.98 -9.66 -3.10
N GLY A 62 -4.88 -9.28 -4.01
CA GLY A 62 -4.63 -9.18 -5.46
C GLY A 62 -3.56 -8.14 -5.79
N PHE A 63 -3.75 -6.89 -5.38
CA PHE A 63 -2.74 -5.87 -5.71
C PHE A 63 -1.41 -6.15 -5.01
N ILE A 64 -1.42 -6.65 -3.77
CA ILE A 64 -0.17 -6.97 -3.05
C ILE A 64 0.58 -8.11 -3.73
N LYS A 65 -0.13 -9.08 -4.32
CA LYS A 65 0.51 -10.14 -5.11
C LYS A 65 1.28 -9.55 -6.29
N HIS A 66 0.67 -8.65 -7.06
CA HIS A 66 1.34 -7.95 -8.16
C HIS A 66 2.54 -7.13 -7.69
N VAL A 67 2.43 -6.42 -6.55
CA VAL A 67 3.59 -5.71 -5.97
C VAL A 67 4.71 -6.68 -5.60
N ALA A 68 4.41 -7.86 -5.04
CA ALA A 68 5.41 -8.86 -4.70
C ALA A 68 6.13 -9.45 -5.93
N GLU A 69 5.45 -9.44 -7.09
CA GLU A 69 5.96 -9.87 -8.40
C GLU A 69 6.67 -8.74 -9.17
N GLY A 70 6.58 -7.49 -8.71
CA GLY A 70 7.16 -6.31 -9.36
C GLY A 70 6.30 -5.69 -10.45
N ASP A 71 5.05 -6.15 -10.61
CA ASP A 71 4.11 -5.64 -11.61
C ASP A 71 3.24 -4.51 -11.02
N PHE A 72 3.81 -3.32 -10.93
CA PHE A 72 3.17 -2.19 -10.25
C PHE A 72 2.00 -1.59 -11.05
N GLU A 73 2.01 -1.71 -12.37
CA GLU A 73 0.89 -1.27 -13.21
C GLU A 73 -0.33 -2.16 -13.02
N ALA A 74 -0.16 -3.50 -13.03
CA ALA A 74 -1.26 -4.42 -12.71
C ALA A 74 -1.78 -4.20 -11.28
N ALA A 75 -0.87 -3.96 -10.31
CA ALA A 75 -1.27 -3.62 -8.96
C ALA A 75 -2.16 -2.38 -8.91
N TYR A 76 -1.82 -1.32 -9.66
CA TYR A 76 -2.62 -0.10 -9.74
C TYR A 76 -4.00 -0.38 -10.34
N ASN A 77 -4.05 -1.14 -11.44
CA ASN A 77 -5.31 -1.49 -12.10
C ASN A 77 -6.24 -2.29 -11.19
N VAL A 78 -5.71 -3.14 -10.30
CA VAL A 78 -6.52 -3.84 -9.29
C VAL A 78 -7.10 -2.87 -8.27
N ILE A 79 -6.31 -1.90 -7.78
CA ILE A 79 -6.80 -0.89 -6.82
C ILE A 79 -7.87 0.01 -7.47
N ALA A 80 -7.64 0.42 -8.72
CA ALA A 80 -8.50 1.33 -9.47
C ALA A 80 -9.91 0.79 -9.76
N GLN A 81 -10.11 -0.53 -9.63
CA GLN A 81 -11.44 -1.16 -9.77
C GLN A 81 -12.42 -0.72 -8.67
N SER A 82 -11.91 -0.37 -7.48
CA SER A 82 -12.73 -0.04 -6.31
C SER A 82 -12.43 1.34 -5.72
N SER A 83 -11.23 1.88 -5.94
CA SER A 83 -10.78 3.15 -5.36
C SER A 83 -10.42 4.17 -6.44
N ALA A 84 -11.07 5.33 -6.40
CA ALA A 84 -10.76 6.44 -7.30
C ALA A 84 -9.58 7.30 -6.82
N LEU A 85 -9.19 7.21 -5.55
CA LEU A 85 -8.22 8.12 -4.91
C LEU A 85 -7.11 7.36 -4.14
N PRO A 86 -6.45 6.35 -4.72
CA PRO A 86 -5.50 5.51 -3.98
C PRO A 86 -4.29 6.27 -3.44
N ALA A 87 -3.83 7.31 -4.15
CA ALA A 87 -2.75 8.18 -3.68
C ALA A 87 -3.12 8.95 -2.39
N VAL A 88 -4.41 9.21 -2.17
CA VAL A 88 -4.92 9.89 -0.97
C VAL A 88 -5.22 8.86 0.12
N CYS A 89 -6.00 7.83 -0.18
CA CYS A 89 -6.41 6.79 0.78
C CYS A 89 -5.21 6.10 1.43
N GLY A 90 -4.17 5.75 0.65
CA GLY A 90 -2.94 5.16 1.18
C GLY A 90 -2.17 6.08 2.15
N ARG A 91 -2.45 7.39 2.18
CA ARG A 91 -1.83 8.37 3.07
C ARG A 91 -2.65 8.67 4.32
N VAL A 92 -3.97 8.74 4.20
CA VAL A 92 -4.84 9.35 5.24
C VAL A 92 -5.82 8.38 5.88
N CYS A 93 -6.04 7.18 5.31
CA CYS A 93 -6.91 6.21 5.96
C CYS A 93 -6.37 5.84 7.35
N PRO A 94 -7.22 5.75 8.40
CA PRO A 94 -6.81 5.21 9.69
C PRO A 94 -6.72 3.69 9.60
N GLN A 95 -5.65 3.17 8.97
CA GLN A 95 -5.55 1.75 8.62
C GLN A 95 -5.59 0.83 9.84
N GLU A 96 -5.11 1.30 10.99
CA GLU A 96 -5.16 0.63 12.30
C GLU A 96 -6.58 0.27 12.75
N HIS A 97 -7.59 1.01 12.26
CA HIS A 97 -9.00 0.77 12.52
C HIS A 97 -9.74 0.17 11.32
N GLN A 98 -9.04 -0.05 10.21
CA GLN A 98 -9.60 -0.54 8.95
C GLN A 98 -8.88 -1.82 8.48
N CYS A 99 -8.37 -1.83 7.26
CA CYS A 99 -7.79 -3.00 6.61
C CYS A 99 -6.62 -3.62 7.40
N GLU A 100 -5.74 -2.80 7.97
CA GLU A 100 -4.60 -3.28 8.76
C GLU A 100 -5.03 -3.78 10.14
N GLY A 101 -6.06 -3.16 10.74
CA GLY A 101 -6.68 -3.63 11.99
C GLY A 101 -7.31 -5.03 11.88
N LYS A 102 -7.63 -5.49 10.66
CA LYS A 102 -8.13 -6.85 10.39
C LYS A 102 -7.07 -7.80 9.85
N CYS A 103 -5.82 -7.35 9.70
CA CYS A 103 -4.77 -8.17 9.12
C CYS A 103 -4.30 -9.28 10.09
N VAL A 104 -4.26 -10.54 9.62
CA VAL A 104 -3.84 -11.70 10.43
C VAL A 104 -2.41 -11.56 10.96
N ARG A 105 -1.50 -10.91 10.19
CA ARG A 105 -0.13 -10.61 10.64
C ARG A 105 -0.11 -9.72 11.89
N GLY A 106 -1.13 -8.88 12.07
CA GLY A 106 -1.28 -7.96 13.20
C GLY A 106 -1.59 -8.63 14.54
N ILE A 107 -1.93 -9.92 14.58
CA ILE A 107 -2.30 -10.62 15.83
C ILE A 107 -1.07 -10.88 16.72
N LYS A 108 0.07 -11.22 16.12
CA LYS A 108 1.32 -11.58 16.84
C LYS A 108 2.52 -10.70 16.44
N GLY A 109 2.27 -9.59 15.73
CA GLY A 109 3.29 -8.69 15.21
C GLY A 109 2.63 -7.49 14.55
N GLU A 110 3.34 -6.85 13.64
CA GLU A 110 2.77 -5.76 12.85
C GLU A 110 2.03 -6.32 11.62
N ALA A 111 0.87 -5.73 11.33
CA ALA A 111 0.13 -5.98 10.09
C ALA A 111 1.02 -5.77 8.85
N VAL A 112 0.55 -6.26 7.70
CA VAL A 112 1.11 -5.82 6.41
C VAL A 112 0.85 -4.32 6.26
N GLY A 113 1.82 -3.56 5.79
CA GLY A 113 1.71 -2.13 5.51
C GLY A 113 0.85 -1.83 4.28
N ILE A 114 -0.42 -2.21 4.31
CA ILE A 114 -1.38 -2.12 3.19
C ILE A 114 -1.49 -0.68 2.70
N GLY A 115 -1.67 0.30 3.58
CA GLY A 115 -1.78 1.71 3.17
C GLY A 115 -0.49 2.23 2.53
N ARG A 116 0.66 1.78 3.03
CA ARG A 116 1.98 2.13 2.49
C ARG A 116 2.18 1.57 1.08
N LEU A 117 1.72 0.35 0.84
CA LEU A 117 1.76 -0.30 -0.47
C LEU A 117 0.78 0.35 -1.45
N GLU A 118 -0.45 0.65 -1.03
CA GLU A 118 -1.42 1.38 -1.84
C GLU A 118 -0.87 2.75 -2.29
N ARG A 119 -0.29 3.50 -1.34
CA ARG A 119 0.40 4.75 -1.63
C ARG A 119 1.52 4.57 -2.66
N PHE A 120 2.40 3.59 -2.43
CA PHE A 120 3.54 3.33 -3.31
C PHE A 120 3.07 3.03 -4.74
N VAL A 121 2.09 2.14 -4.90
CA VAL A 121 1.55 1.78 -6.22
C VAL A 121 0.97 3.00 -6.94
N ALA A 122 0.20 3.83 -6.23
CA ALA A 122 -0.39 5.04 -6.81
C ALA A 122 0.66 6.11 -7.18
N ASP A 123 1.66 6.33 -6.33
CA ASP A 123 2.75 7.26 -6.61
C ASP A 123 3.61 6.77 -7.78
N TRP A 124 3.89 5.46 -7.85
CA TRP A 124 4.63 4.85 -8.95
C TRP A 124 3.87 4.99 -10.27
N TYR A 125 2.57 4.67 -10.29
CA TYR A 125 1.75 4.79 -11.50
C TYR A 125 1.74 6.22 -12.03
N ARG A 126 1.50 7.22 -11.16
CA ARG A 126 1.54 8.64 -11.53
C ARG A 126 2.86 9.06 -12.19
N ASN A 127 3.98 8.52 -11.71
CA ASN A 127 5.31 8.91 -12.15
C ASN A 127 5.80 8.14 -13.39
N ASN A 128 5.25 6.96 -13.69
CA ASN A 128 5.74 6.08 -14.76
C ASN A 128 4.75 5.85 -15.90
N VAL A 129 3.45 6.01 -15.65
CA VAL A 129 2.40 5.81 -16.64
C VAL A 129 1.83 7.16 -17.06
N HIS A 130 1.95 7.47 -18.35
CA HIS A 130 1.54 8.76 -18.94
C HIS A 130 0.46 8.60 -20.01
N THR A 131 -0.28 7.49 -19.96
CA THR A 131 -1.39 7.24 -20.88
C THR A 131 -2.45 8.32 -20.69
N LYS A 132 -2.77 9.04 -21.77
CA LYS A 132 -3.83 10.05 -21.74
C LYS A 132 -5.18 9.35 -21.57
N PRO A 133 -6.11 9.87 -20.75
CA PRO A 133 -7.47 9.37 -20.71
C PRO A 133 -8.06 9.40 -22.12
N THR A 134 -8.64 8.28 -22.54
CA THR A 134 -9.41 8.25 -23.79
C THR A 134 -10.70 9.01 -23.51
N ALA A 135 -10.98 10.06 -24.30
CA ALA A 135 -12.25 10.75 -24.19
C ALA A 135 -13.39 9.75 -24.46
N PRO A 136 -14.47 9.76 -23.67
CA PRO A 136 -15.66 8.99 -24.01
C PRO A 136 -16.14 9.42 -25.42
N ALA A 137 -16.59 8.44 -26.19
CA ALA A 137 -17.15 8.65 -27.54
C ALA A 137 -18.42 9.51 -27.49
#